data_AF-A0A2N5UX83-F1
#
_entry.id   AF-A0A2N5UX83-F1
#
_cell.length_a   1.000
_cell.length_b   1.000
_cell.length_c   1.000
_cell.angle_alpha   90.00
_cell.angle_beta   90.00
_cell.angle_gamma   90.00
#
_symmetry.space_group_name_H-M   'P 1'
#
loop_
_entity.id
_entity.type
_entity.pdbx_description
1 polymer ?
#
loop_
_entity_poly.entity_id
_entity_poly.type
_entity_poly.pdbx_seq_one_letter_code
_entity_poly.pdbx_strand_id
1 'polypeptide(L)'
;MPFVNKNQTSKHPTAQAQPSTSSSTGQTKTTSNNHEIPQKTVATVTSRAGNFNNVIVNKCQQGNPVLTLVKSVQWEFGETISDYQLNSTTGALFLSLKYHRLHPDYLDTRIKKLHKAYDLKILLCLCDAMDHEMVLKDITKTCMVNEFTLIVGWSNGEIARYIQLFKSFEKRPPDLIKEKIDDDYMSRLTSVLTTIRGVNKTDVLTLATNFRSFRQIVEASPSELALCPGLGEKKVKRLLEAFDSDFRNSTKS
;
A
#
# COMPACT_ATOMS: atom_id res chain seq x y z
N MET A 1 33.27 15.51 10.45
CA MET A 1 34.28 15.88 11.47
C MET A 1 34.29 14.77 12.52
N PRO A 2 35.44 14.20 12.89
CA PRO A 2 35.52 13.18 13.95
C PRO A 2 35.68 13.83 15.34
N PHE A 3 35.05 13.25 16.37
CA PHE A 3 35.33 13.57 17.77
C PHE A 3 36.12 12.44 18.43
N VAL A 4 37.06 12.81 19.30
CA VAL A 4 38.08 11.92 19.88
C VAL A 4 37.69 11.54 21.32
N ASN A 5 37.92 10.27 21.67
CA ASN A 5 37.71 9.73 23.01
C ASN A 5 38.97 9.90 23.90
N LYS A 6 38.81 10.06 25.22
CA LYS A 6 39.91 10.06 26.20
C LYS A 6 39.49 9.48 27.57
N ASN A 7 40.15 8.39 27.94
CA ASN A 7 40.81 8.14 29.25
C ASN A 7 39.93 7.98 30.54
N GLN A 8 40.30 7.18 31.56
CA GLN A 8 41.48 6.29 31.75
C GLN A 8 41.25 5.23 32.88
N THR A 9 41.91 4.06 32.77
CA THR A 9 42.57 3.18 33.81
C THR A 9 42.06 3.12 35.27
N SER A 10 42.08 2.00 36.02
CA SER A 10 42.53 0.58 35.85
C SER A 10 41.98 -0.27 37.06
N LYS A 11 42.44 -1.45 37.54
CA LYS A 11 43.68 -2.26 37.42
C LYS A 11 43.47 -3.77 37.69
N HIS A 12 44.32 -4.44 38.49
CA HIS A 12 44.44 -5.91 38.70
C HIS A 12 45.15 -6.20 40.08
N PRO A 13 45.47 -7.44 40.55
CA PRO A 13 45.76 -8.75 39.89
C PRO A 13 44.59 -9.77 40.09
N THR A 14 44.66 -11.11 40.19
CA THR A 14 45.72 -12.16 40.33
C THR A 14 45.22 -13.52 39.76
N ALA A 15 45.98 -14.63 39.85
CA ALA A 15 45.64 -15.93 39.23
C ALA A 15 46.25 -17.18 39.95
N GLN A 16 45.68 -18.37 39.69
CA GLN A 16 46.16 -19.78 39.80
C GLN A 16 44.93 -20.73 39.64
N ALA A 17 44.97 -22.04 39.35
CA ALA A 17 45.86 -22.95 38.59
C ALA A 17 45.11 -24.30 38.38
N GLN A 18 45.64 -25.22 37.55
CA GLN A 18 45.07 -26.57 37.22
C GLN A 18 45.56 -27.67 38.21
N PRO A 19 45.12 -28.99 38.20
CA PRO A 19 44.96 -29.86 37.00
C PRO A 19 43.97 -31.09 36.99
N SER A 20 43.73 -31.60 35.77
CA SER A 20 43.60 -33.02 35.32
C SER A 20 42.72 -34.10 35.98
N THR A 21 41.94 -34.85 35.17
CA THR A 21 42.16 -36.32 34.92
C THR A 21 41.41 -36.86 33.66
N SER A 22 41.87 -38.04 33.19
CA SER A 22 41.52 -38.95 32.05
C SER A 22 40.03 -39.34 31.82
N SER A 23 39.56 -40.06 30.77
CA SER A 23 40.12 -41.02 29.75
C SER A 23 39.18 -41.12 28.50
N SER A 24 39.62 -41.20 27.23
CA SER A 24 39.91 -42.37 26.33
C SER A 24 38.73 -43.37 26.08
N THR A 25 38.55 -44.13 24.97
CA THR A 25 39.45 -44.62 23.86
C THR A 25 38.66 -45.12 22.60
N GLY A 26 39.27 -45.22 21.40
CA GLY A 26 38.75 -45.92 20.17
C GLY A 26 38.38 -44.97 18.99
N GLN A 27 38.92 -45.03 17.75
CA GLN A 27 39.07 -46.08 16.70
C GLN A 27 37.73 -46.42 15.96
N THR A 28 37.64 -46.56 14.61
CA THR A 28 38.66 -46.96 13.59
C THR A 28 38.41 -46.33 12.18
N LYS A 29 39.37 -46.54 11.25
CA LYS A 29 39.39 -46.22 9.79
C LYS A 29 38.21 -46.87 9.02
N THR A 30 37.72 -46.35 7.88
CA THR A 30 38.24 -46.48 6.47
C THR A 30 37.39 -45.59 5.52
N THR A 31 37.57 -45.41 4.19
CA THR A 31 38.69 -45.38 3.19
C THR A 31 38.12 -44.76 1.88
N SER A 32 38.95 -44.27 0.93
CA SER A 32 38.53 -43.38 -0.19
C SER A 32 38.52 -44.00 -1.61
N ASN A 33 37.90 -43.24 -2.54
CA ASN A 33 37.99 -43.21 -4.02
C ASN A 33 37.03 -44.07 -4.86
N ASN A 34 36.15 -43.41 -5.65
CA ASN A 34 36.50 -43.14 -7.06
C ASN A 34 35.69 -41.99 -7.74
N HIS A 35 36.13 -41.63 -8.95
CA HIS A 35 35.65 -40.63 -9.93
C HIS A 35 34.18 -40.81 -10.41
N GLU A 36 33.49 -39.89 -11.12
CA GLU A 36 33.60 -38.42 -11.33
C GLU A 36 32.44 -37.96 -12.25
N ILE A 37 31.64 -36.93 -11.88
CA ILE A 37 30.88 -36.09 -12.83
C ILE A 37 30.73 -34.66 -12.24
N PRO A 38 31.16 -33.58 -12.93
CA PRO A 38 31.00 -32.21 -12.44
C PRO A 38 29.59 -31.63 -12.72
N GLN A 39 28.61 -31.91 -11.85
CA GLN A 39 27.27 -31.34 -11.99
C GLN A 39 27.21 -29.87 -11.52
N LYS A 40 26.79 -29.00 -12.44
CA LYS A 40 26.74 -27.53 -12.29
C LYS A 40 25.89 -27.10 -11.08
N THR A 41 26.53 -26.62 -10.02
CA THR A 41 25.88 -26.16 -8.79
C THR A 41 25.05 -24.89 -9.03
N VAL A 42 23.73 -25.08 -9.15
CA VAL A 42 22.76 -24.00 -8.94
C VAL A 42 22.89 -23.56 -7.47
N ALA A 43 22.95 -22.24 -7.24
CA ALA A 43 23.04 -21.70 -5.89
C ALA A 43 21.72 -21.92 -5.14
N THR A 44 21.61 -23.02 -4.39
CA THR A 44 20.46 -23.31 -3.53
C THR A 44 20.35 -22.23 -2.46
N VAL A 45 19.43 -21.28 -2.67
CA VAL A 45 19.07 -20.28 -1.66
C VAL A 45 18.58 -21.04 -0.43
N THR A 46 19.32 -20.95 0.68
CA THR A 46 18.93 -21.59 1.93
C THR A 46 17.68 -20.91 2.47
N SER A 47 16.52 -21.52 2.21
CA SER A 47 15.23 -21.07 2.70
C SER A 47 15.16 -21.21 4.21
N ARG A 48 15.73 -20.25 4.93
CA ARG A 48 15.42 -20.01 6.34
C ARG A 48 13.90 -19.88 6.44
N ALA A 49 13.29 -20.54 7.41
CA ALA A 49 11.89 -20.34 7.79
C ALA A 49 11.74 -18.98 8.49
N GLY A 50 11.97 -17.90 7.75
CA GLY A 50 11.80 -16.52 8.22
C GLY A 50 10.32 -16.19 8.34
N ASN A 51 9.99 -15.26 9.25
CA ASN A 51 8.63 -14.77 9.39
C ASN A 51 8.23 -13.99 8.14
N PHE A 52 7.49 -14.61 7.22
CA PHE A 52 6.97 -13.99 5.99
C PHE A 52 6.16 -12.69 6.20
N ASN A 53 5.76 -12.42 7.45
CA ASN A 53 5.06 -11.20 7.86
C ASN A 53 6.01 -10.00 8.17
N ASN A 54 7.33 -10.17 8.10
CA ASN A 54 8.30 -9.11 8.33
C ASN A 54 8.54 -8.27 7.05
N VAL A 55 8.86 -6.99 7.20
CA VAL A 55 9.43 -6.15 6.13
C VAL A 55 10.94 -6.37 6.11
N ILE A 56 11.50 -6.74 4.95
CA ILE A 56 12.95 -6.94 4.82
C ILE A 56 13.60 -5.61 4.41
N VAL A 57 14.47 -5.10 5.25
CA VAL A 57 15.14 -3.81 5.11
C VAL A 57 16.55 -4.01 4.57
N ASN A 58 16.93 -3.23 3.56
CA ASN A 58 18.30 -3.24 3.07
C ASN A 58 19.24 -2.55 4.08
N LYS A 59 20.44 -3.10 4.28
CA LYS A 59 21.47 -2.50 5.14
C LYS A 59 21.86 -1.08 4.74
N CYS A 60 21.65 -0.66 3.48
CA CYS A 60 21.83 0.74 3.07
C CYS A 60 20.89 1.73 3.80
N GLN A 61 19.77 1.27 4.36
CA GLN A 61 18.83 2.08 5.15
C GLN A 61 19.16 2.07 6.65
N GLN A 62 20.28 1.46 7.07
CA GLN A 62 20.72 1.49 8.47
C GLN A 62 20.96 2.94 8.92
N GLY A 63 20.26 3.36 9.97
CA GLY A 63 20.30 4.74 10.46
C GLY A 63 19.26 5.67 9.84
N ASN A 64 18.45 5.23 8.87
CA ASN A 64 17.34 6.02 8.35
C ASN A 64 16.28 6.24 9.47
N PRO A 65 15.93 7.51 9.83
CA PRO A 65 14.99 7.80 10.91
C PRO A 65 13.59 7.19 10.70
N VAL A 66 13.18 6.93 9.45
CA VAL A 66 11.93 6.23 9.11
C VAL A 66 11.79 4.90 9.87
N LEU A 67 12.89 4.14 10.05
CA LEU A 67 12.87 2.86 10.75
C LEU A 67 12.42 2.96 12.22
N THR A 68 12.70 4.09 12.89
CA THR A 68 12.28 4.32 14.27
C THR A 68 10.77 4.57 14.42
N LEU A 69 10.09 4.83 13.30
CA LEU A 69 8.67 5.17 13.20
C LEU A 69 7.82 4.03 12.60
N VAL A 70 8.45 2.99 12.05
CA VAL A 70 7.81 1.72 11.66
C VAL A 70 7.64 0.87 12.93
N LYS A 71 6.42 0.90 13.51
CA LYS A 71 6.11 0.26 14.81
C LYS A 71 4.94 -0.74 14.75
N SER A 72 4.01 -0.58 13.83
CA SER A 72 2.84 -1.46 13.65
C SER A 72 3.12 -2.74 12.85
N VAL A 73 4.31 -2.88 12.26
CA VAL A 73 4.75 -4.10 11.56
C VAL A 73 6.19 -4.42 11.94
N GLN A 74 6.52 -5.71 12.01
CA GLN A 74 7.89 -6.17 12.28
C GLN A 74 8.76 -5.96 11.04
N TRP A 75 10.04 -5.67 11.26
CA TRP A 75 11.03 -5.51 10.20
C TRP A 75 12.40 -6.05 10.65
N GLU A 76 13.20 -6.49 9.69
CA GLU A 76 14.54 -7.03 9.93
C GLU A 76 15.51 -6.64 8.80
N PHE A 77 16.81 -6.55 9.10
CA PHE A 77 17.81 -6.33 8.05
C PHE A 77 18.10 -7.62 7.29
N GLY A 78 17.94 -7.59 5.97
CA GLY A 78 18.21 -8.73 5.09
C GLY A 78 18.87 -8.32 3.78
N GLU A 79 18.99 -9.29 2.88
CA GLU A 79 19.49 -9.08 1.53
C GLU A 79 18.30 -8.86 0.59
N THR A 80 18.24 -7.67 -0.03
CA THR A 80 17.19 -7.29 -0.97
C THR A 80 17.72 -6.22 -1.93
N ILE A 81 17.21 -6.19 -3.16
CA ILE A 81 17.60 -5.18 -4.17
C ILE A 81 16.89 -3.84 -3.90
N SER A 82 15.71 -3.90 -3.28
CA SER A 82 14.95 -2.72 -2.82
C SER A 82 15.66 -1.98 -1.67
N ASP A 83 15.04 -0.91 -1.15
CA ASP A 83 15.39 -0.33 0.14
C ASP A 83 14.52 -0.93 1.26
N TYR A 84 13.24 -1.15 0.96
CA TYR A 84 12.26 -1.82 1.81
C TYR A 84 11.46 -2.85 0.97
N GLN A 85 11.68 -4.14 1.22
CA GLN A 85 10.90 -5.20 0.59
C GLN A 85 9.69 -5.53 1.48
N LEU A 86 8.51 -5.29 0.92
CA LEU A 86 7.25 -5.37 1.65
C LEU A 86 6.70 -6.80 1.62
N ASN A 87 6.80 -7.50 0.49
CA ASN A 87 6.47 -8.93 0.36
C ASN A 87 7.34 -9.56 -0.76
N SER A 88 6.93 -10.68 -1.35
CA SER A 88 7.66 -11.32 -2.47
C SER A 88 7.56 -10.55 -3.80
N THR A 89 6.47 -9.82 -4.05
CA THR A 89 6.14 -9.17 -5.33
C THR A 89 6.20 -7.64 -5.29
N THR A 90 6.42 -7.05 -4.11
CA THR A 90 6.38 -5.61 -3.85
C THR A 90 7.67 -5.11 -3.20
N GLY A 91 8.39 -4.24 -3.90
CA GLY A 91 9.61 -3.60 -3.42
C GLY A 91 9.53 -2.07 -3.50
N ALA A 92 9.96 -1.40 -2.43
CA ALA A 92 10.01 0.05 -2.36
C ALA A 92 11.45 0.59 -2.31
N LEU A 93 11.70 1.68 -3.04
CA LEU A 93 12.87 2.55 -2.89
C LEU A 93 12.54 3.72 -1.97
N PHE A 94 13.56 4.33 -1.36
CA PHE A 94 13.43 5.57 -0.59
C PHE A 94 14.33 6.68 -1.12
N LEU A 95 13.79 7.90 -1.24
CA LEU A 95 14.51 9.06 -1.76
C LEU A 95 14.11 10.34 -1.03
N SER A 96 15.08 11.04 -0.43
CA SER A 96 14.93 12.43 0.03
C SER A 96 15.17 13.39 -1.14
N LEU A 97 14.39 14.47 -1.24
CA LEU A 97 14.62 15.51 -2.26
C LEU A 97 15.96 16.23 -2.06
N LYS A 98 16.36 16.49 -0.81
CA LYS A 98 17.71 16.98 -0.47
C LYS A 98 18.79 16.01 -0.97
N TYR A 99 18.62 14.70 -0.77
CA TYR A 99 19.56 13.70 -1.25
C TYR A 99 19.61 13.63 -2.78
N HIS A 100 18.46 13.71 -3.46
CA HIS A 100 18.41 13.73 -4.93
C HIS A 100 19.08 14.97 -5.54
N ARG A 101 18.94 16.15 -4.92
CA ARG A 101 19.65 17.38 -5.34
C ARG A 101 21.17 17.29 -5.16
N LEU A 102 21.66 16.43 -4.27
CA LEU A 102 23.09 16.13 -4.10
C LEU A 102 23.57 15.03 -5.06
N HIS A 103 22.69 14.09 -5.43
CA HIS A 103 23.01 12.89 -6.21
C HIS A 103 21.89 12.57 -7.22
N PRO A 104 21.80 13.30 -8.36
CA PRO A 104 20.73 13.11 -9.33
C PRO A 104 20.71 11.69 -9.93
N ASP A 105 21.87 11.18 -10.35
CA ASP A 105 22.03 9.87 -11.02
C ASP A 105 21.66 8.66 -10.12
N TYR A 106 21.50 8.88 -8.81
CA TYR A 106 21.17 7.83 -7.85
C TYR A 106 19.84 7.15 -8.19
N LEU A 107 18.79 7.94 -8.49
CA LEU A 107 17.45 7.41 -8.70
C LEU A 107 17.41 6.47 -9.91
N ASP A 108 17.90 6.94 -11.06
CA ASP A 108 18.04 6.13 -12.28
C ASP A 108 18.84 4.85 -12.05
N THR A 109 19.91 4.93 -11.27
CA THR A 109 20.77 3.79 -10.94
C THR A 109 20.05 2.77 -10.04
N ARG A 110 19.18 3.20 -9.12
CA ARG A 110 18.34 2.30 -8.31
C ARG A 110 17.20 1.71 -9.13
N ILE A 111 16.52 2.52 -9.96
CA ILE A 111 15.43 2.09 -10.85
C ILE A 111 15.91 1.00 -11.82
N LYS A 112 17.03 1.21 -12.52
CA LYS A 112 17.62 0.23 -13.45
C LYS A 112 17.93 -1.11 -12.80
N LYS A 113 18.30 -1.12 -11.51
CA LYS A 113 18.53 -2.35 -10.72
C LYS A 113 17.25 -3.06 -10.26
N LEU A 114 16.14 -2.33 -10.11
CA LEU A 114 14.90 -2.84 -9.51
C LEU A 114 13.79 -3.17 -10.54
N HIS A 115 13.85 -2.60 -11.75
CA HIS A 115 12.75 -2.60 -12.73
C HIS A 115 12.11 -3.97 -13.03
N LYS A 116 12.89 -5.07 -13.00
CA LYS A 116 12.40 -6.46 -13.19
C LYS A 116 12.48 -7.36 -11.93
N ALA A 117 12.68 -6.77 -10.75
CA ALA A 117 12.80 -7.50 -9.49
C ALA A 117 11.47 -7.68 -8.73
N TYR A 118 10.47 -6.85 -9.04
CA TYR A 118 9.16 -6.81 -8.38
C TYR A 118 8.07 -6.43 -9.37
N ASP A 119 6.87 -6.99 -9.19
CA ASP A 119 5.68 -6.62 -9.94
C ASP A 119 5.30 -5.17 -9.60
N LEU A 120 5.02 -4.93 -8.30
CA LEU A 120 4.74 -3.60 -7.76
C LEU A 120 6.03 -2.93 -7.28
N LYS A 121 6.41 -1.85 -7.97
CA LYS A 121 7.60 -1.04 -7.69
C LYS A 121 7.16 0.32 -7.15
N ILE A 122 7.60 0.66 -5.94
CA ILE A 122 7.19 1.89 -5.24
C ILE A 122 8.42 2.80 -5.08
N LEU A 123 8.25 4.12 -5.29
CA LEU A 123 9.20 5.13 -4.83
C LEU A 123 8.58 5.91 -3.68
N LEU A 124 9.11 5.75 -2.47
CA LEU A 124 8.77 6.53 -1.30
C LEU A 124 9.64 7.81 -1.29
N CYS A 125 9.06 8.92 -1.73
CA CYS A 125 9.77 10.19 -1.82
C CYS A 125 9.47 11.11 -0.63
N LEU A 126 10.50 11.43 0.16
CA LEU A 126 10.42 12.39 1.25
C LEU A 126 10.62 13.81 0.71
N CYS A 127 9.55 14.61 0.74
CA CYS A 127 9.56 16.03 0.38
C CYS A 127 10.15 16.86 1.53
N ASP A 128 11.48 16.97 1.57
CA ASP A 128 12.23 17.67 2.62
C ASP A 128 12.93 18.96 2.14
N ALA A 129 12.55 19.50 0.98
CA ALA A 129 13.09 20.74 0.40
C ALA A 129 11.98 21.69 -0.04
N MET A 130 12.21 23.01 0.03
CA MET A 130 11.21 24.03 -0.36
C MET A 130 10.98 24.07 -1.88
N ASP A 131 12.06 24.01 -2.68
CA ASP A 131 11.99 24.10 -4.15
C ASP A 131 11.58 22.75 -4.79
N HIS A 132 10.53 22.12 -4.28
CA HIS A 132 10.16 20.74 -4.61
C HIS A 132 9.46 20.59 -5.97
N GLU A 133 8.86 21.64 -6.54
CA GLU A 133 7.93 21.50 -7.68
C GLU A 133 8.56 20.91 -8.96
N MET A 134 9.68 21.48 -9.42
CA MET A 134 10.37 20.98 -10.62
C MET A 134 10.97 19.58 -10.38
N VAL A 135 11.54 19.37 -9.21
CA VAL A 135 12.12 18.06 -8.82
C VAL A 135 11.02 16.99 -8.72
N LEU A 136 9.88 17.36 -8.11
CA LEU A 136 8.58 16.68 -8.16
C LEU A 136 8.21 16.20 -9.57
N LYS A 137 8.11 17.15 -10.49
CA LYS A 137 7.73 16.92 -11.90
C LYS A 137 8.66 15.95 -12.62
N ASP A 138 9.97 16.10 -12.46
CA ASP A 138 10.96 15.26 -13.15
C ASP A 138 11.04 13.86 -12.53
N ILE A 139 11.02 13.71 -11.20
CA ILE A 139 10.89 12.41 -10.53
C ILE A 139 9.59 11.71 -10.95
N THR A 140 8.47 12.43 -11.01
CA THR A 140 7.17 11.87 -11.43
C THR A 140 7.25 11.32 -12.86
N LYS A 141 7.84 12.09 -13.79
CA LYS A 141 8.06 11.65 -15.17
C LYS A 141 8.94 10.40 -15.23
N THR A 142 10.03 10.35 -14.48
CA THR A 142 10.92 9.18 -14.40
C THR A 142 10.21 7.96 -13.82
N CYS A 143 9.39 8.12 -12.78
CA CYS A 143 8.57 7.04 -12.22
C CYS A 143 7.56 6.49 -13.24
N MET A 144 6.83 7.37 -13.95
CA MET A 144 5.86 6.96 -14.97
C MET A 144 6.51 6.16 -16.11
N VAL A 145 7.67 6.61 -16.61
CA VAL A 145 8.39 5.94 -17.71
C VAL A 145 8.96 4.56 -17.32
N ASN A 146 9.22 4.33 -16.02
CA ASN A 146 9.85 3.09 -15.54
C ASN A 146 8.89 2.15 -14.78
N GLU A 147 7.58 2.43 -14.80
CA GLU A 147 6.52 1.68 -14.12
C GLU A 147 6.67 1.65 -12.58
N PHE A 148 6.92 2.81 -11.98
CA PHE A 148 6.96 3.00 -10.52
C PHE A 148 5.74 3.78 -10.02
N THR A 149 5.12 3.30 -8.95
CA THR A 149 4.17 4.06 -8.14
C THR A 149 4.93 5.06 -7.26
N LEU A 150 4.88 6.35 -7.58
CA LEU A 150 5.39 7.41 -6.73
C LEU A 150 4.42 7.65 -5.56
N ILE A 151 4.95 7.62 -4.33
CA ILE A 151 4.25 8.02 -3.10
C ILE A 151 5.09 9.09 -2.42
N VAL A 152 4.54 10.31 -2.31
CA VAL A 152 5.21 11.45 -1.67
C VAL A 152 4.75 11.56 -0.21
N GLY A 153 5.68 11.83 0.71
CA GLY A 153 5.39 12.18 2.09
C GLY A 153 6.19 13.40 2.54
N TRP A 154 5.59 14.24 3.37
CA TRP A 154 6.16 15.48 3.92
C TRP A 154 6.88 15.26 5.26
N SER A 155 6.81 14.05 5.82
CA SER A 155 7.56 13.67 7.02
C SER A 155 8.00 12.21 7.01
N ASN A 156 9.05 11.90 7.78
CA ASN A 156 9.47 10.52 8.04
C ASN A 156 8.34 9.66 8.64
N GLY A 157 7.40 10.28 9.36
CA GLY A 157 6.23 9.60 9.93
C GLY A 157 5.23 9.15 8.87
N GLU A 158 5.01 9.95 7.82
CA GLU A 158 4.17 9.56 6.69
C GLU A 158 4.83 8.45 5.86
N ILE A 159 6.12 8.57 5.55
CA ILE A 159 6.86 7.49 4.85
C ILE A 159 6.80 6.18 5.64
N ALA A 160 7.03 6.22 6.95
CA ALA A 160 6.86 5.05 7.81
C ALA A 160 5.42 4.54 7.83
N ARG A 161 4.42 5.44 7.81
CA ARG A 161 3.00 5.07 7.77
C ARG A 161 2.63 4.36 6.47
N TYR A 162 3.17 4.78 5.32
CA TYR A 162 2.97 4.10 4.04
C TYR A 162 3.59 2.70 4.03
N ILE A 163 4.83 2.52 4.52
CA ILE A 163 5.47 1.19 4.70
C ILE A 163 4.57 0.25 5.53
N GLN A 164 4.07 0.74 6.67
CA GLN A 164 3.17 -0.01 7.54
C GLN A 164 1.82 -0.30 6.86
N LEU A 165 1.29 0.63 6.06
CA LEU A 165 0.04 0.47 5.34
C LEU A 165 0.14 -0.63 4.27
N PHE A 166 1.13 -0.57 3.37
CA PHE A 166 1.32 -1.58 2.33
C PHE A 166 1.50 -2.99 2.93
N LYS A 167 2.32 -3.15 3.99
CA LYS A 167 2.49 -4.45 4.64
C LYS A 167 1.21 -4.96 5.32
N SER A 168 0.44 -4.08 5.98
CA SER A 168 -0.82 -4.47 6.64
C SER A 168 -1.99 -4.72 5.67
N PHE A 169 -1.85 -4.34 4.39
CA PHE A 169 -2.82 -4.61 3.32
C PHE A 169 -2.47 -5.81 2.43
N GLU A 170 -1.27 -6.39 2.54
CA GLU A 170 -0.78 -7.54 1.77
C GLU A 170 -1.79 -8.70 1.65
N LYS A 171 -2.57 -8.93 2.72
CA LYS A 171 -3.53 -10.05 2.84
C LYS A 171 -4.98 -9.57 3.04
N ARG A 172 -5.28 -8.30 2.75
CA ARG A 172 -6.65 -7.76 2.88
C ARG A 172 -7.44 -8.00 1.59
N PRO A 173 -8.70 -8.49 1.68
CA PRO A 173 -9.57 -8.62 0.51
C PRO A 173 -10.00 -7.23 -0.02
N PRO A 174 -10.42 -7.13 -1.29
CA PRO A 174 -10.81 -5.86 -1.93
C PRO A 174 -12.15 -5.29 -1.43
N ASP A 175 -12.73 -5.79 -0.34
CA ASP A 175 -14.05 -5.43 0.18
C ASP A 175 -14.14 -3.98 0.71
N LEU A 176 -13.00 -3.32 0.88
CA LEU A 176 -12.91 -1.87 1.14
C LEU A 176 -13.08 -1.01 -0.12
N ILE A 177 -12.97 -1.61 -1.31
CA ILE A 177 -13.00 -0.95 -2.63
C ILE A 177 -14.29 -1.33 -3.41
N LYS A 178 -14.89 -2.49 -3.11
CA LYS A 178 -16.21 -2.87 -3.63
C LYS A 178 -17.27 -1.84 -3.25
N GLU A 179 -18.19 -1.57 -4.17
CA GLU A 179 -19.39 -0.79 -3.90
C GLU A 179 -20.22 -1.46 -2.79
N LYS A 180 -20.56 -0.70 -1.76
CA LYS A 180 -21.51 -1.13 -0.73
C LYS A 180 -22.92 -0.79 -1.18
N ILE A 181 -23.52 -1.71 -1.91
CA ILE A 181 -24.95 -1.67 -2.19
C ILE A 181 -25.66 -2.05 -0.88
N ASP A 182 -26.21 -1.05 -0.19
CA ASP A 182 -27.10 -1.28 0.96
C ASP A 182 -28.37 -1.99 0.44
N ASP A 183 -28.56 -3.25 0.85
CA ASP A 183 -29.58 -4.15 0.27
C ASP A 183 -31.02 -3.83 0.71
N ASP A 184 -31.18 -2.87 1.63
CA ASP A 184 -32.46 -2.34 2.08
C ASP A 184 -33.28 -1.73 0.93
N TYR A 185 -34.60 -1.96 0.99
CA TYR A 185 -35.57 -1.39 0.05
C TYR A 185 -35.54 0.15 0.03
N MET A 186 -35.41 0.82 1.17
CA MET A 186 -35.37 2.29 1.21
C MET A 186 -34.09 2.85 0.60
N SER A 187 -32.93 2.22 0.81
CA SER A 187 -31.67 2.54 0.14
C SER A 187 -31.75 2.33 -1.37
N ARG A 188 -32.29 1.18 -1.82
CA ARG A 188 -32.52 0.89 -3.25
C ARG A 188 -33.48 1.90 -3.90
N LEU A 189 -34.61 2.18 -3.25
CA LEU A 189 -35.61 3.17 -3.70
C LEU A 189 -35.03 4.60 -3.74
N THR A 190 -34.23 4.97 -2.74
CA THR A 190 -33.52 6.25 -2.71
C THR A 190 -32.53 6.38 -3.85
N SER A 191 -31.73 5.33 -4.10
CA SER A 191 -30.79 5.31 -5.23
C SER A 191 -31.51 5.53 -6.56
N VAL A 192 -32.57 4.75 -6.83
CA VAL A 192 -33.38 4.86 -8.07
C VAL A 192 -33.97 6.26 -8.22
N LEU A 193 -34.75 6.74 -7.26
CA LEU A 193 -35.51 7.99 -7.42
C LEU A 193 -34.63 9.26 -7.38
N THR A 194 -33.48 9.25 -6.69
CA THR A 194 -32.55 10.40 -6.68
C THR A 194 -31.71 10.55 -7.96
N THR A 195 -31.80 9.61 -8.91
CA THR A 195 -31.30 9.84 -10.29
C THR A 195 -32.09 10.95 -11.00
N ILE A 196 -33.37 11.16 -10.63
CA ILE A 196 -34.26 12.13 -11.26
C ILE A 196 -33.90 13.53 -10.78
N ARG A 197 -33.53 14.42 -11.71
CA ARG A 197 -32.91 15.72 -11.40
C ARG A 197 -33.74 16.58 -10.44
N GLY A 198 -33.30 16.67 -9.18
CA GLY A 198 -33.92 17.50 -8.14
C GLY A 198 -34.99 16.80 -7.31
N VAL A 199 -35.08 15.46 -7.38
CA VAL A 199 -35.72 14.63 -6.37
C VAL A 199 -34.67 14.33 -5.29
N ASN A 200 -34.94 14.72 -4.04
CA ASN A 200 -34.02 14.56 -2.92
C ASN A 200 -34.40 13.35 -2.03
N LYS A 201 -33.51 12.92 -1.13
CA LYS A 201 -33.80 11.84 -0.16
C LYS A 201 -35.09 12.07 0.64
N THR A 202 -35.37 13.33 1.01
CA THR A 202 -36.63 13.71 1.69
C THR A 202 -37.86 13.48 0.82
N ASP A 203 -37.78 13.75 -0.48
CA ASP A 203 -38.89 13.53 -1.42
C ASP A 203 -39.15 12.03 -1.58
N VAL A 204 -38.10 11.21 -1.61
CA VAL A 204 -38.23 9.75 -1.62
C VAL A 204 -38.87 9.23 -0.34
N LEU A 205 -38.49 9.78 0.83
CA LEU A 205 -39.13 9.41 2.09
C LEU A 205 -40.62 9.80 2.10
N THR A 206 -40.98 10.99 1.60
CA THR A 206 -42.39 11.37 1.41
C THR A 206 -43.12 10.38 0.51
N LEU A 207 -42.56 10.07 -0.67
CA LEU A 207 -43.17 9.14 -1.63
C LEU A 207 -43.35 7.73 -1.03
N ALA A 208 -42.33 7.19 -0.37
CA ALA A 208 -42.38 5.89 0.30
C ALA A 208 -43.33 5.82 1.50
N THR A 209 -43.68 6.98 2.08
CA THR A 209 -44.64 7.08 3.19
C THR A 209 -46.09 7.16 2.68
N ASN A 210 -46.32 7.79 1.52
CA ASN A 210 -47.66 7.98 0.95
C ASN A 210 -48.07 6.86 -0.01
N PHE A 211 -47.12 6.25 -0.73
CA PHE A 211 -47.35 5.15 -1.67
C PHE A 211 -46.70 3.86 -1.16
N ARG A 212 -47.42 2.73 -1.21
CA ARG A 212 -46.99 1.48 -0.57
C ARG A 212 -45.91 0.71 -1.33
N SER A 213 -45.63 1.08 -2.57
CA SER A 213 -44.62 0.42 -3.41
C SER A 213 -44.12 1.36 -4.51
N PHE A 214 -42.92 1.08 -5.05
CA PHE A 214 -42.40 1.78 -6.23
C PHE A 214 -43.36 1.75 -7.42
N ARG A 215 -44.08 0.64 -7.62
CA ARG A 215 -45.12 0.54 -8.66
C ARG A 215 -46.21 1.60 -8.47
N GLN A 216 -46.70 1.80 -7.25
CA GLN A 216 -47.69 2.85 -6.97
C GLN A 216 -47.15 4.27 -7.13
N ILE A 217 -45.84 4.50 -6.95
CA ILE A 217 -45.19 5.80 -7.23
C ILE A 217 -45.17 6.08 -8.74
N VAL A 218 -44.95 5.04 -9.55
CA VAL A 218 -44.91 5.14 -11.03
C VAL A 218 -46.31 5.24 -11.65
N GLU A 219 -47.28 4.50 -11.13
CA GLU A 219 -48.69 4.52 -11.62
C GLU A 219 -49.53 5.67 -11.06
N ALA A 220 -48.97 6.54 -10.19
CA ALA A 220 -49.70 7.64 -9.56
C ALA A 220 -50.01 8.78 -10.54
N SER A 221 -51.22 9.34 -10.44
CA SER A 221 -51.60 10.50 -11.23
C SER A 221 -50.80 11.76 -10.84
N PRO A 222 -50.70 12.78 -11.74
CA PRO A 222 -50.05 14.05 -11.43
C PRO A 222 -50.64 14.74 -10.19
N SER A 223 -51.95 14.57 -9.97
CA SER A 223 -52.68 15.12 -8.82
C SER A 223 -52.29 14.44 -7.50
N GLU A 224 -52.15 13.11 -7.49
CA GLU A 224 -51.74 12.36 -6.29
C GLU A 224 -50.28 12.63 -5.91
N LEU A 225 -49.40 12.74 -6.91
CA LEU A 225 -48.01 13.15 -6.69
C LEU A 225 -47.91 14.60 -6.17
N ALA A 226 -48.83 15.49 -6.55
CA ALA A 226 -48.88 16.88 -6.06
C ALA A 226 -49.47 17.03 -4.64
N LEU A 227 -50.21 16.03 -4.14
CA LEU A 227 -50.67 15.99 -2.74
C LEU A 227 -49.53 15.66 -1.75
N CYS A 228 -48.40 15.15 -2.23
CA CYS A 228 -47.27 14.76 -1.39
C CYS A 228 -46.51 15.99 -0.84
N PRO A 229 -46.34 16.14 0.50
CA PRO A 229 -45.69 17.31 1.09
C PRO A 229 -44.23 17.45 0.64
N GLY A 230 -43.91 18.58 0.00
CA GLY A 230 -42.59 18.89 -0.54
C GLY A 230 -42.40 18.60 -2.05
N LEU A 231 -43.35 17.91 -2.68
CA LEU A 231 -43.37 17.65 -4.12
C LEU A 231 -44.10 18.78 -4.88
N GLY A 232 -43.44 19.92 -5.03
CA GLY A 232 -43.92 20.98 -5.93
C GLY A 232 -43.93 20.53 -7.40
N GLU A 233 -44.76 21.17 -8.23
CA GLU A 233 -45.02 20.85 -9.64
C GLU A 233 -43.76 20.50 -10.46
N LYS A 234 -42.65 21.21 -10.27
CA LYS A 234 -41.38 21.00 -10.99
C LYS A 234 -40.68 19.67 -10.66
N LYS A 235 -41.03 19.02 -9.54
CA LYS A 235 -40.61 17.65 -9.20
C LYS A 235 -41.61 16.64 -9.77
N VAL A 236 -42.91 16.87 -9.57
CA VAL A 236 -44.00 16.01 -10.10
C VAL A 236 -43.85 15.85 -11.62
N LYS A 237 -43.69 16.94 -12.35
CA LYS A 237 -43.46 16.92 -13.80
C LYS A 237 -42.22 16.10 -14.18
N ARG A 238 -41.11 16.18 -13.43
CA ARG A 238 -39.89 15.41 -13.71
C ARG A 238 -39.98 13.94 -13.36
N LEU A 239 -40.78 13.58 -12.35
CA LEU A 239 -41.11 12.18 -12.02
C LEU A 239 -41.86 11.57 -13.20
N LEU A 240 -42.95 12.21 -13.64
CA LEU A 240 -43.74 11.79 -14.80
C LEU A 240 -42.90 11.76 -16.09
N GLU A 241 -42.12 12.81 -16.38
CA GLU A 241 -41.19 12.83 -17.52
C GLU A 241 -40.16 11.70 -17.47
N ALA A 242 -39.75 11.22 -16.29
CA ALA A 242 -38.81 10.11 -16.14
C ALA A 242 -39.47 8.72 -16.13
N PHE A 243 -40.79 8.64 -15.95
CA PHE A 243 -41.56 7.39 -15.95
C PHE A 243 -42.21 7.12 -17.32
N ASP A 244 -42.74 8.17 -17.97
CA ASP A 244 -43.56 8.07 -19.19
C ASP A 244 -42.80 8.41 -20.49
N SER A 245 -41.53 8.85 -20.43
CA SER A 245 -40.75 9.16 -21.64
C SER A 245 -40.43 7.92 -22.46
N ASP A 246 -40.68 7.96 -23.77
CA ASP A 246 -40.11 6.99 -24.71
C ASP A 246 -38.57 7.07 -24.67
N PHE A 247 -37.92 5.91 -24.54
CA PHE A 247 -36.46 5.76 -24.63
C PHE A 247 -35.88 6.27 -25.97
N ARG A 248 -36.72 6.35 -27.01
CA ARG A 248 -36.40 7.02 -28.27
C ARG A 248 -36.82 8.48 -28.19
N ASN A 249 -35.83 9.36 -28.17
CA ASN A 249 -36.02 10.81 -28.33
C ASN A 249 -36.69 11.11 -29.69
N SER A 250 -38.03 11.14 -29.72
CA SER A 250 -38.77 11.70 -30.85
C SER A 250 -38.62 13.21 -30.82
N THR A 251 -37.58 13.72 -31.52
CA THR A 251 -37.54 15.11 -31.95
C THR A 251 -38.79 15.37 -32.78
N LYS A 252 -39.78 16.03 -32.17
CA LYS A 252 -40.98 16.51 -32.85
C LYS A 252 -40.54 17.54 -33.88
N SER A 253 -40.58 17.13 -35.15
CA SER A 253 -40.43 17.99 -36.33
C SER A 253 -41.73 18.73 -36.64
#